data_AF-A0A9P6IPT3-F1
#
_entry.id   AF-A0A9P6IPT3-F1
#
_cell.length_a   1.000
_cell.length_b   1.000
_cell.length_c   1.000
_cell.angle_alpha   90.00
_cell.angle_beta   90.00
_cell.angle_gamma   90.00
#
_symmetry.space_group_name_H-M   'P 1'
#
loop_
_entity.id
_entity.type
_entity.pdbx_description
1 polymer ?
#
loop_
_entity_poly.entity_id
_entity_poly.type
_entity_poly.pdbx_seq_one_letter_code
_entity_poly.pdbx_strand_id
1 'polypeptide(L)'
;LFAAALARTPSKLTDMLLAQGVSQTILDTQLTVVKGDIADIAAIKNVLLSTKSTAPAIASQIISGIGGAPQMQWSLKRPVTIDNPNICATATTNIRQALREIYAEQPSTAQRKPSITVISTTGLSDVCEDVPFGFQTLYHVVLADPHKDKKEMERILTEDSALPDESARVFRGAIKIRPSLLTGDSNIKGGKGWQKLKVGLEDKPAIGYTIHRADVGEWIYEQI
;
A
#
# COMPACT_ATOMS: atom_id res chain seq x y z
N LEU A 1 -3.33 19.34 4.64
CA LEU A 1 -2.80 17.96 4.60
C LEU A 1 -1.52 18.00 3.78
N PHE A 2 -0.37 17.75 4.41
CA PHE A 2 0.91 17.66 3.70
C PHE A 2 1.23 16.19 3.44
N ALA A 3 1.74 15.86 2.26
CA ALA A 3 2.10 14.52 1.85
C ALA A 3 3.56 14.45 1.38
N ALA A 4 4.20 13.32 1.65
CA ALA A 4 5.48 12.96 1.06
C ALA A 4 5.31 11.68 0.24
N ALA A 5 5.86 11.65 -0.97
CA ALA A 5 5.74 10.51 -1.88
C ALA A 5 7.13 10.02 -2.32
N LEU A 6 7.35 8.71 -2.21
CA LEU A 6 8.54 8.06 -2.77
C LEU A 6 8.22 7.63 -4.20
N ALA A 7 8.97 8.14 -5.18
CA ALA A 7 8.74 7.83 -6.58
C ALA A 7 10.05 7.55 -7.32
N ARG A 8 10.11 6.45 -8.08
CA ARG A 8 11.24 6.14 -8.98
C ARG A 8 11.41 7.20 -10.07
N THR A 9 10.27 7.71 -10.55
CA THR A 9 10.19 8.75 -11.59
C THR A 9 9.30 9.88 -11.10
N PRO A 10 9.85 10.90 -10.41
CA PRO A 10 9.07 12.01 -9.86
C PRO A 10 8.19 12.74 -10.89
N SER A 11 8.71 13.00 -12.09
CA SER A 11 7.96 13.67 -13.16
C SER A 11 6.67 12.92 -13.51
N LYS A 12 6.72 11.58 -13.57
CA LYS A 12 5.53 10.77 -13.85
C LYS A 12 4.42 11.00 -12.82
N LEU A 13 4.75 11.11 -11.53
CA LEU A 13 3.77 11.40 -10.49
C LEU A 13 3.19 12.82 -10.67
N THR A 14 4.05 13.81 -10.85
CA THR A 14 3.64 15.20 -11.06
C THR A 14 2.74 15.35 -12.29
N ASP A 15 3.12 14.76 -13.43
CA ASP A 15 2.35 14.78 -14.68
C ASP A 15 0.97 14.12 -14.50
N MET A 16 0.92 12.99 -13.79
CA MET A 16 -0.34 12.29 -13.47
C MET A 16 -1.26 13.11 -12.57
N LEU A 17 -0.72 13.89 -11.63
CA LEU A 17 -1.51 14.76 -10.75
C LEU A 17 -2.02 16.00 -11.51
N LEU A 18 -1.16 16.63 -12.31
CA LEU A 18 -1.53 17.76 -13.17
C LEU A 18 -2.62 17.37 -14.18
N ALA A 19 -2.49 16.21 -14.82
CA ALA A 19 -3.49 15.68 -15.76
C ALA A 19 -4.86 15.44 -15.11
N GLN A 20 -4.90 15.26 -13.79
CA GLN A 20 -6.13 15.09 -13.01
C GLN A 20 -6.71 16.41 -12.48
N GLY A 21 -6.06 17.55 -12.78
CA GLY A 21 -6.53 18.88 -12.42
C GLY A 21 -5.98 19.41 -11.10
N VAL A 22 -4.99 18.75 -10.49
CA VAL A 22 -4.27 19.33 -9.34
C VAL A 22 -3.40 20.46 -9.86
N SER A 23 -3.50 21.66 -9.26
CA SER A 23 -2.68 22.80 -9.69
C SER A 23 -1.23 22.66 -9.24
N GLN A 24 -0.30 23.24 -10.02
CA GLN A 24 1.12 23.28 -9.65
C GLN A 24 1.34 23.90 -8.27
N THR A 25 0.61 24.97 -7.94
CA THR A 25 0.68 25.62 -6.63
C THR A 25 0.32 24.68 -5.48
N ILE A 26 -0.67 23.79 -5.66
CA ILE A 26 -1.00 22.78 -4.64
C ILE A 26 0.13 21.77 -4.51
N LEU A 27 0.72 21.31 -5.62
CA LEU A 27 1.82 20.36 -5.60
C LEU A 27 3.02 20.93 -4.84
N ASP A 28 3.45 22.15 -5.18
CA ASP A 28 4.61 22.79 -4.55
C ASP A 28 4.40 23.04 -3.04
N THR A 29 3.17 23.33 -2.63
CA THR A 29 2.85 23.67 -1.23
C THR A 29 2.47 22.47 -0.37
N GLN A 30 1.92 21.40 -0.93
CA GLN A 30 1.37 20.27 -0.17
C GLN A 30 2.07 18.93 -0.42
N LEU A 31 2.91 18.79 -1.45
CA LEU A 31 3.57 17.54 -1.80
C LEU A 31 5.10 17.68 -1.82
N THR A 32 5.80 16.81 -1.09
CA THR A 32 7.23 16.58 -1.28
C THR A 32 7.44 15.26 -1.99
N VAL A 33 8.12 15.28 -3.15
CA VAL A 33 8.44 14.05 -3.88
C VAL A 33 9.90 13.69 -3.64
N VAL A 34 10.14 12.55 -3.00
CA VAL A 34 11.47 11.97 -2.82
C VAL A 34 11.72 11.01 -3.97
N LYS A 35 12.76 11.28 -4.76
CA LYS A 35 13.22 10.34 -5.78
C LYS A 35 13.90 9.15 -5.12
N GLY A 36 13.44 7.95 -5.38
CA GLY A 36 14.06 6.73 -4.85
C GLY A 36 13.31 5.46 -5.19
N ASP A 37 13.84 4.35 -4.71
CA ASP A 37 13.27 3.01 -4.84
C ASP A 37 12.97 2.45 -3.45
N ILE A 38 12.02 1.53 -3.35
CA ILE A 38 11.69 0.90 -2.06
C ILE A 38 12.80 -0.06 -1.58
N ALA A 39 13.74 -0.42 -2.44
CA ALA A 39 14.98 -1.09 -2.05
C ALA A 39 15.99 -0.16 -1.35
N ASP A 40 15.85 1.17 -1.49
CA ASP A 40 16.77 2.16 -0.92
C ASP A 40 16.26 2.65 0.45
N ILE A 41 16.82 2.10 1.52
CA ILE A 41 16.48 2.46 2.91
C ILE A 41 16.67 3.95 3.19
N ALA A 42 17.70 4.59 2.61
CA ALA A 42 17.94 6.01 2.84
C ALA A 42 16.82 6.86 2.21
N ALA A 43 16.37 6.50 1.00
CA ALA A 43 15.23 7.16 0.36
C ALA A 43 13.93 6.94 1.15
N ILE A 44 13.72 5.74 1.72
CA ILE A 44 12.57 5.46 2.60
C ILE A 44 12.62 6.34 3.85
N LYS A 45 13.78 6.46 4.50
CA LYS A 45 13.93 7.33 5.68
C LYS A 45 13.62 8.79 5.34
N ASN A 46 14.12 9.26 4.19
CA ASN A 46 13.89 10.62 3.72
C ASN A 46 12.41 10.92 3.44
N VAL A 47 11.63 9.97 2.91
CA VAL A 47 10.19 10.18 2.69
C VAL A 47 9.39 10.09 3.99
N LEU A 48 9.84 9.27 4.95
CA LEU A 48 9.16 9.10 6.25
C LEU A 48 9.40 10.27 7.21
N LEU A 49 10.51 10.99 7.05
CA LEU A 49 10.83 12.18 7.82
C LEU A 49 10.30 13.44 7.11
N SER A 50 9.53 14.25 7.84
CA SER A 50 9.03 15.53 7.35
C SER A 50 10.15 16.54 7.23
N THR A 51 10.29 17.11 6.03
CA THR A 51 11.26 18.18 5.74
C THR A 51 10.75 19.59 6.05
N LYS A 52 9.48 19.73 6.45
CA LYS A 52 8.83 21.04 6.67
C LYS A 52 8.78 21.50 8.13
N SER A 53 9.20 20.64 9.05
CA SER A 53 9.21 20.95 10.48
C SER A 53 10.64 21.27 10.93
N THR A 54 10.78 22.26 11.83
CA THR A 54 12.06 22.59 12.46
C THR A 54 12.50 21.54 13.49
N ALA A 55 11.56 20.73 13.98
CA ALA A 55 11.82 19.55 14.79
C ALA A 55 11.64 18.27 13.94
N PRO A 56 12.37 17.18 14.24
CA PRO A 56 12.19 15.94 13.52
C PRO A 56 10.77 15.41 13.71
N ALA A 57 10.03 15.34 12.61
CA ALA A 57 8.65 14.88 12.60
C ALA A 57 8.57 13.69 11.65
N ILE A 58 8.20 12.54 12.20
CA ILE A 58 7.93 11.33 11.42
C ILE A 58 6.50 11.39 10.87
N ALA A 59 6.27 10.75 9.72
CA ALA A 59 4.93 10.58 9.15
C ALA A 59 3.98 9.98 10.18
N SER A 60 2.74 10.47 10.24
CA SER A 60 1.68 9.92 11.11
C SER A 60 0.98 8.72 10.47
N GLN A 61 0.93 8.68 9.14
CA GLN A 61 0.28 7.65 8.34
C GLN A 61 1.16 7.31 7.13
N ILE A 62 1.22 6.02 6.81
CA ILE A 62 1.91 5.49 5.63
C ILE A 62 0.85 4.78 4.79
N ILE A 63 0.73 5.14 3.51
CA ILE A 63 -0.14 4.44 2.56
C ILE A 63 0.78 3.77 1.52
N SER A 64 0.72 2.45 1.43
CA SER A 64 1.50 1.67 0.48
C SER A 64 0.60 0.99 -0.55
N GLY A 65 0.68 1.50 -1.78
CA GLY A 65 0.12 0.88 -2.99
C GLY A 65 1.17 0.13 -3.81
N ILE A 66 2.30 -0.26 -3.21
CA ILE A 66 3.39 -0.93 -3.92
C ILE A 66 2.93 -2.32 -4.38
N GLY A 67 3.22 -2.61 -5.65
CA GLY A 67 2.98 -3.89 -6.29
C GLY A 67 3.83 -3.99 -7.54
N GLY A 68 4.12 -5.21 -7.97
CA GLY A 68 4.88 -5.43 -9.19
C GLY A 68 3.97 -5.50 -10.41
N ALA A 69 4.54 -5.25 -11.58
CA ALA A 69 3.81 -5.28 -12.83
C ALA A 69 3.62 -6.76 -13.26
N PRO A 70 2.40 -7.18 -13.64
CA PRO A 70 2.19 -8.53 -14.13
C PRO A 70 2.97 -8.74 -15.44
N GLN A 71 3.59 -9.91 -15.54
CA GLN A 71 4.32 -10.39 -16.71
C GLN A 71 3.69 -11.73 -17.14
N MET A 72 3.30 -11.85 -18.40
CA MET A 72 2.79 -13.10 -18.92
C MET A 72 3.95 -14.02 -19.27
N GLN A 73 3.86 -15.30 -18.91
CA GLN A 73 4.84 -16.32 -19.28
C GLN A 73 4.16 -17.55 -19.89
N TRP A 74 4.89 -18.26 -20.74
CA TRP A 74 4.41 -19.47 -21.40
C TRP A 74 4.39 -20.67 -20.43
N SER A 75 3.39 -20.71 -19.56
CA SER A 75 3.14 -21.81 -18.63
C SER A 75 1.65 -22.03 -18.41
N LEU A 76 1.18 -23.25 -18.65
CA LEU A 76 -0.23 -23.63 -18.43
C LEU A 76 -0.62 -23.64 -16.94
N LYS A 77 0.37 -23.81 -16.04
CA LYS A 77 0.13 -23.87 -14.58
C LYS A 77 0.41 -22.54 -13.88
N ARG A 78 1.23 -21.67 -14.47
CA ARG A 78 1.64 -20.37 -13.91
C ARG A 78 1.76 -19.32 -15.02
N PRO A 79 0.66 -18.94 -15.67
CA PRO A 79 0.70 -18.08 -16.85
C PRO A 79 1.08 -16.63 -16.53
N VAL A 80 0.99 -16.22 -15.26
CA VAL A 80 1.34 -14.87 -14.79
C VAL A 80 2.47 -14.96 -13.78
N THR A 81 3.51 -14.15 -13.98
CA THR A 81 4.55 -13.84 -13.00
C THR A 81 4.59 -12.33 -12.76
N ILE A 82 5.46 -11.87 -11.87
CA ILE A 82 5.68 -10.46 -11.59
C ILE A 82 7.18 -10.19 -11.76
N ASP A 83 7.54 -9.01 -12.28
CA ASP A 83 8.93 -8.56 -12.49
C ASP A 83 9.79 -8.66 -11.22
N ASN A 84 9.22 -8.28 -10.06
CA ASN A 84 9.77 -8.56 -8.75
C ASN A 84 8.71 -9.30 -7.90
N PRO A 85 8.80 -10.64 -7.80
CA PRO A 85 7.76 -11.46 -7.20
C PRO A 85 7.63 -11.30 -5.68
N ASN A 86 8.56 -10.63 -5.00
CA ASN A 86 8.52 -10.40 -3.54
C ASN A 86 8.44 -8.91 -3.19
N ILE A 87 8.09 -8.04 -4.14
CA ILE A 87 8.20 -6.59 -3.97
C ILE A 87 7.32 -6.06 -2.82
N CYS A 88 6.16 -6.64 -2.56
CA CYS A 88 5.28 -6.19 -1.50
C CYS A 88 5.84 -6.54 -0.11
N ALA A 89 6.33 -7.77 0.05
CA ALA A 89 7.00 -8.23 1.26
C ALA A 89 8.30 -7.48 1.51
N THR A 90 9.12 -7.29 0.47
CA THR A 90 10.36 -6.50 0.53
C THR A 90 10.05 -5.05 0.90
N ALA A 91 9.04 -4.44 0.30
CA ALA A 91 8.63 -3.08 0.61
C ALA A 91 8.30 -2.90 2.10
N THR A 92 7.42 -3.75 2.63
CA THR A 92 7.04 -3.71 4.05
C THR A 92 8.23 -3.97 4.97
N THR A 93 9.11 -4.92 4.63
CA THR A 93 10.33 -5.21 5.39
C THR A 93 11.25 -3.99 5.45
N ASN A 94 11.49 -3.34 4.31
CA ASN A 94 12.36 -2.18 4.21
C ASN A 94 11.78 -0.96 4.93
N ILE A 95 10.45 -0.77 4.90
CA ILE A 95 9.77 0.26 5.71
C ILE A 95 9.98 -0.01 7.21
N ARG A 96 9.82 -1.26 7.67
CA ARG A 96 10.07 -1.61 9.08
C ARG A 96 11.51 -1.36 9.48
N GLN A 97 12.46 -1.70 8.63
CA GLN A 97 13.88 -1.43 8.86
C GLN A 97 14.15 0.07 8.95
N ALA A 98 13.67 0.86 7.98
CA ALA A 98 13.83 2.31 7.98
C ALA A 98 13.27 2.96 9.24
N LEU A 99 12.09 2.52 9.71
CA LEU A 99 11.51 3.00 10.96
C LEU A 99 12.37 2.66 12.18
N ARG A 100 12.90 1.42 12.25
CA ARG A 100 13.81 1.03 13.35
C ARG A 100 15.07 1.88 13.39
N GLU A 101 15.66 2.15 12.23
CA GLU A 101 16.83 3.04 12.12
C GLU A 101 16.48 4.47 12.54
N ILE A 102 15.34 5.02 12.10
CA ILE A 102 14.86 6.34 12.54
C ILE A 102 14.69 6.38 14.06
N TYR A 103 14.08 5.37 14.67
CA TYR A 103 13.87 5.33 16.11
C TYR A 103 15.19 5.22 16.89
N ALA A 104 16.19 4.51 16.35
CA ALA A 104 17.51 4.44 16.96
C ALA A 104 18.27 5.77 16.86
N GLU A 105 18.19 6.44 15.71
CA GLU A 105 18.84 7.75 15.46
C GLU A 105 18.14 8.90 16.21
N GLN A 106 16.82 8.81 16.36
CA GLN A 106 15.98 9.87 16.92
C GLN A 106 14.92 9.28 17.86
N PRO A 107 15.28 8.88 19.10
CA PRO A 107 14.38 8.16 20.01
C PRO A 107 13.05 8.85 20.31
N SER A 108 12.98 10.19 20.23
CA SER A 108 11.73 10.95 20.40
C SER A 108 10.66 10.60 19.35
N THR A 109 11.06 10.14 18.16
CA THR A 109 10.12 9.73 17.10
C THR A 109 9.41 8.42 17.41
N ALA A 110 9.98 7.56 18.27
CA ALA A 110 9.37 6.30 18.69
C ALA A 110 8.09 6.50 19.53
N GLN A 111 7.86 7.70 20.07
CA GLN A 111 6.61 8.08 20.76
C GLN A 111 5.48 8.39 19.77
N ARG A 112 5.77 8.52 18.47
CA ARG A 112 4.82 8.93 17.42
C ARG A 112 4.85 7.96 16.24
N LYS A 113 4.81 6.65 16.52
CA LYS A 113 4.85 5.60 15.50
C LYS A 113 3.72 5.79 14.47
N PRO A 114 4.00 5.67 13.16
CA PRO A 114 2.97 5.78 12.13
C PRO A 114 2.01 4.60 12.19
N SER A 115 0.78 4.81 11.71
CA SER A 115 -0.05 3.70 11.21
C SER A 115 0.27 3.43 9.75
N ILE A 116 0.14 2.16 9.32
CA ILE A 116 0.38 1.76 7.93
C ILE A 116 -0.88 1.15 7.31
N THR A 117 -1.24 1.63 6.13
CA THR A 117 -2.31 1.09 5.31
C THR A 117 -1.70 0.49 4.05
N VAL A 118 -1.93 -0.80 3.81
CA VAL A 118 -1.43 -1.50 2.62
C VAL A 118 -2.57 -1.96 1.72
N ILE A 119 -2.38 -1.81 0.41
CA ILE A 119 -3.30 -2.37 -0.59
C ILE A 119 -2.86 -3.79 -0.91
N SER A 120 -3.68 -4.75 -0.50
CA SER A 120 -3.54 -6.19 -0.70
C SER A 120 -4.52 -6.68 -1.78
N THR A 121 -5.10 -7.86 -1.63
CA THR A 121 -6.08 -8.46 -2.55
C THR A 121 -6.99 -9.45 -1.82
N THR A 122 -8.21 -9.67 -2.33
CA THR A 122 -9.04 -10.83 -1.94
C THR A 122 -8.37 -12.14 -2.35
N GLY A 123 -8.82 -13.26 -1.78
CA GLY A 123 -8.31 -14.61 -2.00
C GLY A 123 -7.14 -14.99 -1.10
N LEU A 124 -6.93 -14.24 -0.02
CA LEU A 124 -5.83 -14.42 0.94
C LEU A 124 -6.29 -14.80 2.35
N SER A 125 -7.57 -14.61 2.69
CA SER A 125 -8.05 -14.87 4.05
C SER A 125 -7.98 -16.36 4.38
N ASP A 126 -7.50 -16.66 5.59
CA ASP A 126 -7.59 -18.01 6.17
C ASP A 126 -8.86 -18.19 7.02
N VAL A 127 -9.71 -17.15 7.14
CA VAL A 127 -10.92 -17.15 7.99
C VAL A 127 -12.18 -17.46 7.19
N CYS A 128 -12.37 -16.77 6.06
CA CYS A 128 -13.55 -16.92 5.21
C CYS A 128 -13.19 -16.69 3.74
N GLU A 129 -13.88 -17.37 2.83
CA GLU A 129 -13.73 -17.13 1.39
C GLU A 129 -14.30 -15.76 1.03
N ASP A 130 -13.44 -14.87 0.51
CA ASP A 130 -13.77 -13.50 0.11
C ASP A 130 -13.76 -13.31 -1.43
N VAL A 131 -13.56 -14.40 -2.20
CA VAL A 131 -13.63 -14.42 -3.66
C VAL A 131 -14.92 -15.07 -4.15
N PRO A 132 -15.65 -14.45 -5.09
CA PRO A 132 -16.83 -15.10 -5.67
C PRO A 132 -16.43 -16.37 -6.44
N PHE A 133 -17.27 -17.41 -6.36
CA PHE A 133 -17.01 -18.74 -6.92
C PHE A 133 -16.41 -18.72 -8.35
N GLY A 134 -16.96 -17.89 -9.25
CA GLY A 134 -16.48 -17.79 -10.63
C GLY A 134 -15.04 -17.28 -10.80
N PHE A 135 -14.47 -16.62 -9.78
CA PHE A 135 -13.09 -16.11 -9.79
C PHE A 135 -12.11 -16.97 -9.00
N GLN A 136 -12.57 -17.99 -8.28
CA GLN A 136 -11.70 -18.84 -7.46
C GLN A 136 -10.57 -19.49 -8.29
N THR A 137 -10.87 -20.02 -9.48
CA THR A 137 -9.81 -20.60 -10.34
C THR A 137 -8.77 -19.55 -10.75
N LEU A 138 -9.20 -18.36 -11.15
CA LEU A 138 -8.29 -17.25 -11.48
C LEU A 138 -7.43 -16.90 -10.26
N TYR A 139 -8.03 -16.71 -9.10
CA TYR A 139 -7.35 -16.26 -7.89
C TYR A 139 -6.40 -17.31 -7.31
N HIS A 140 -6.80 -18.58 -7.25
CA HIS A 140 -6.00 -19.63 -6.62
C HIS A 140 -4.98 -20.28 -7.56
N VAL A 141 -5.15 -20.18 -8.88
CA VAL A 141 -4.24 -20.80 -9.86
C VAL A 141 -3.42 -19.75 -10.61
N VAL A 142 -4.08 -18.78 -11.22
CA VAL A 142 -3.40 -17.78 -12.08
C VAL A 142 -2.67 -16.74 -11.24
N LEU A 143 -3.26 -16.31 -10.12
CA LEU A 143 -2.70 -15.28 -9.23
C LEU A 143 -1.98 -15.85 -8.00
N ALA A 144 -1.69 -17.16 -7.99
CA ALA A 144 -1.09 -17.84 -6.84
C ALA A 144 0.25 -17.24 -6.41
N ASP A 145 1.13 -16.90 -7.36
CA ASP A 145 2.44 -16.33 -7.05
C ASP A 145 2.34 -14.87 -6.55
N PRO A 146 1.59 -13.96 -7.19
CA PRO A 146 1.24 -12.66 -6.60
C PRO A 146 0.62 -12.73 -5.20
N HIS A 147 -0.23 -13.73 -4.95
CA HIS A 147 -0.87 -13.94 -3.65
C HIS A 147 0.12 -14.32 -2.55
N LYS A 148 1.18 -15.07 -2.86
CA LYS A 148 2.22 -15.41 -1.87
C LYS A 148 2.92 -14.16 -1.34
N ASP A 149 3.29 -13.24 -2.23
CA ASP A 149 3.92 -11.97 -1.85
C ASP A 149 3.01 -11.12 -0.97
N LYS A 150 1.74 -10.96 -1.37
CA LYS A 150 0.75 -10.23 -0.59
C LYS A 150 0.46 -10.90 0.76
N LYS A 151 0.38 -12.24 0.81
CA LYS A 151 0.21 -12.98 2.06
C LYS A 151 1.39 -12.78 3.01
N GLU A 152 2.61 -12.79 2.49
CA GLU A 152 3.81 -12.51 3.28
C GLU A 152 3.85 -11.07 3.79
N MET A 153 3.50 -10.10 2.95
CA MET A 153 3.31 -8.70 3.35
C MET A 153 2.30 -8.57 4.51
N GLU A 154 1.15 -9.24 4.43
CA GLU A 154 0.15 -9.23 5.49
C GLU A 154 0.62 -9.93 6.77
N ARG A 155 1.36 -11.04 6.64
CA ARG A 155 1.97 -11.77 7.77
C ARG A 155 2.90 -10.87 8.55
N ILE A 156 3.82 -10.18 7.87
CA ILE A 156 4.78 -9.25 8.48
C ILE A 156 4.07 -8.18 9.33
N LEU A 157 2.96 -7.61 8.84
CA LEU A 157 2.19 -6.59 9.57
C LEU A 157 1.41 -7.17 10.75
N THR A 158 0.86 -8.37 10.57
CA THR A 158 0.13 -9.09 11.62
C THR A 158 1.08 -9.47 12.75
N GLU A 159 2.30 -9.91 12.44
CA GLU A 159 3.34 -10.23 13.42
C GLU A 159 3.80 -8.99 14.19
N ASP A 160 4.00 -7.86 13.51
CA ASP A 160 4.34 -6.60 14.18
C ASP A 160 3.25 -6.20 15.18
N SER A 161 1.98 -6.35 14.80
CA SER A 161 0.82 -6.03 15.64
C SER A 161 0.65 -7.00 16.81
N ALA A 162 1.08 -8.25 16.65
CA ALA A 162 0.97 -9.30 17.66
C ALA A 162 2.10 -9.28 18.71
N LEU A 163 3.14 -8.46 18.53
CA LEU A 163 4.21 -8.32 19.52
C LEU A 163 3.62 -7.83 20.86
N PRO A 164 3.92 -8.50 21.99
CA PRO A 164 3.32 -8.15 23.28
C PRO A 164 3.85 -6.82 23.82
N ASP A 165 5.12 -6.52 23.54
CA ASP A 165 5.74 -5.25 23.92
C ASP A 165 5.48 -4.18 22.84
N GLU A 166 4.72 -3.16 23.21
CA GLU A 166 4.45 -2.01 22.34
C GLU A 166 5.73 -1.28 21.92
N SER A 167 6.79 -1.32 22.74
CA SER A 167 8.07 -0.70 22.43
C SER A 167 8.75 -1.37 21.23
N ALA A 168 8.58 -2.69 21.09
CA ALA A 168 9.13 -3.52 20.01
C ALA A 168 8.39 -3.40 18.67
N ARG A 169 7.14 -2.93 18.67
CA ARG A 169 6.35 -2.68 17.46
C ARG A 169 6.94 -1.52 16.67
N VAL A 170 6.91 -1.55 15.35
CA VAL A 170 7.38 -0.41 14.54
C VAL A 170 6.23 0.51 14.12
N PHE A 171 5.01 -0.02 14.04
CA PHE A 171 3.80 0.72 13.73
C PHE A 171 2.92 0.83 14.98
N ARG A 172 2.10 1.88 15.06
CA ARG A 172 1.02 1.95 16.07
C ARG A 172 -0.19 1.08 15.71
N GLY A 173 -0.34 0.74 14.43
CA GLY A 173 -1.44 -0.04 13.90
C GLY A 173 -1.30 -0.25 12.39
N ALA A 174 -1.92 -1.31 11.88
CA ALA A 174 -1.88 -1.66 10.47
C ALA A 174 -3.29 -1.94 9.93
N ILE A 175 -3.56 -1.47 8.71
CA ILE A 175 -4.82 -1.68 7.99
C ILE A 175 -4.50 -2.38 6.66
N LYS A 176 -5.13 -3.52 6.45
CA LYS A 176 -4.97 -4.35 5.24
C LYS A 176 -6.22 -4.20 4.38
N ILE A 177 -6.10 -3.52 3.24
CA ILE A 177 -7.23 -3.33 2.32
C ILE A 177 -7.18 -4.43 1.26
N ARG A 178 -8.22 -5.27 1.18
CA ARG A 178 -8.33 -6.36 0.20
C ARG A 178 -9.41 -6.03 -0.84
N PRO A 179 -9.09 -5.25 -1.89
CA PRO A 179 -10.04 -5.00 -2.96
C PRO A 179 -10.26 -6.27 -3.80
N SER A 180 -11.47 -6.42 -4.36
CA SER A 180 -11.71 -7.34 -5.47
C SER A 180 -10.88 -6.92 -6.70
N LEU A 181 -11.00 -7.65 -7.82
CA LEU A 181 -10.16 -7.42 -9.01
C LEU A 181 -10.22 -5.94 -9.46
N LEU A 182 -9.07 -5.27 -9.43
CA LEU A 182 -8.95 -3.85 -9.73
C LEU A 182 -9.12 -3.57 -11.23
N THR A 183 -10.04 -2.66 -11.54
CA THR A 183 -10.39 -2.21 -12.91
C THR A 183 -10.25 -0.69 -13.04
N GLY A 184 -10.39 -0.18 -14.26
CA GLY A 184 -10.17 1.23 -14.57
C GLY A 184 -8.69 1.60 -14.67
N ASP A 185 -8.41 2.88 -14.87
CA ASP A 185 -7.05 3.43 -14.93
C ASP A 185 -6.75 4.26 -13.67
N SER A 186 -5.78 5.16 -13.76
CA SER A 186 -5.40 6.06 -12.68
C SER A 186 -6.23 7.35 -12.62
N ASN A 187 -7.26 7.50 -13.45
CA ASN A 187 -8.08 8.72 -13.49
C ASN A 187 -9.18 8.68 -12.41
N ILE A 188 -9.12 9.59 -11.45
CA ILE A 188 -10.12 9.70 -10.37
C ILE A 188 -11.56 9.88 -10.88
N LYS A 189 -11.75 10.47 -12.07
CA LYS A 189 -13.09 10.67 -12.66
C LYS A 189 -13.71 9.39 -13.20
N GLY A 190 -12.93 8.32 -13.32
CA GLY A 190 -13.39 7.01 -13.78
C GLY A 190 -14.06 6.15 -12.71
N GLY A 191 -14.19 6.65 -11.47
CA GLY A 191 -14.90 5.97 -10.38
C GLY A 191 -16.41 5.88 -10.60
N LYS A 192 -17.05 4.89 -9.95
CA LYS A 192 -18.51 4.73 -9.92
C LYS A 192 -19.14 5.36 -8.68
N GLY A 193 -18.31 5.87 -7.77
CA GLY A 193 -18.66 6.53 -6.50
C GLY A 193 -18.38 5.61 -5.32
N TRP A 194 -17.44 6.01 -4.45
CA TRP A 194 -16.99 5.21 -3.32
C TRP A 194 -18.09 4.88 -2.30
N GLN A 195 -19.13 5.72 -2.18
CA GLN A 195 -20.24 5.49 -1.24
C GLN A 195 -21.09 4.27 -1.62
N LYS A 196 -20.97 3.78 -2.87
CA LYS A 196 -21.65 2.56 -3.34
C LYS A 196 -20.86 1.30 -3.04
N LEU A 197 -19.62 1.42 -2.55
CA LEU A 197 -18.80 0.26 -2.21
C LEU A 197 -19.44 -0.48 -1.04
N LYS A 198 -19.49 -1.81 -1.17
CA LYS A 198 -19.79 -2.69 -0.06
C LYS A 198 -18.47 -3.04 0.61
N VAL A 199 -18.36 -2.75 1.90
CA VAL A 199 -17.17 -3.02 2.68
C VAL A 199 -17.53 -4.01 3.78
N GLY A 200 -16.71 -5.05 3.92
CA GLY A 200 -16.82 -6.05 4.97
C GLY A 200 -15.51 -6.21 5.71
N LEU A 201 -15.56 -6.85 6.87
CA LEU A 201 -14.38 -7.26 7.63
C LEU A 201 -14.02 -8.70 7.25
N GLU A 202 -12.85 -9.17 7.71
CA GLU A 202 -12.32 -10.49 7.33
C GLU A 202 -13.25 -11.65 7.69
N ASP A 203 -13.97 -11.56 8.82
CA ASP A 203 -14.94 -12.57 9.28
C ASP A 203 -16.29 -12.51 8.54
N LYS A 204 -16.60 -11.38 7.91
CA LYS A 204 -17.82 -11.14 7.13
C LYS A 204 -17.52 -10.28 5.90
N PRO A 205 -16.82 -10.84 4.89
CA PRO A 205 -16.36 -10.05 3.75
C PRO A 205 -17.51 -9.65 2.84
N ALA A 206 -17.38 -8.47 2.23
CA ALA A 206 -18.24 -8.08 1.11
C ALA A 206 -17.72 -8.73 -0.17
N ILE A 207 -18.48 -9.65 -0.75
CA ILE A 207 -18.05 -10.41 -1.93
C ILE A 207 -18.42 -9.66 -3.21
N GLY A 208 -17.43 -9.46 -4.07
CA GLY A 208 -17.56 -8.79 -5.37
C GLY A 208 -16.54 -9.29 -6.38
N TYR A 209 -16.85 -9.12 -7.67
CA TYR A 209 -15.95 -9.54 -8.75
C TYR A 209 -14.87 -8.49 -9.04
N THR A 210 -15.28 -7.23 -9.20
CA THR A 210 -14.39 -6.16 -9.64
C THR A 210 -14.69 -4.86 -8.90
N ILE A 211 -13.68 -4.01 -8.77
CA ILE A 211 -13.79 -2.68 -8.19
C ILE A 211 -12.91 -1.69 -8.96
N HIS A 212 -13.33 -0.42 -9.09
CA HIS A 212 -12.52 0.59 -9.77
C HIS A 212 -11.41 1.11 -8.87
N ARG A 213 -10.20 1.29 -9.44
CA ARG A 213 -9.04 1.86 -8.73
C ARG A 213 -9.35 3.21 -8.08
N ALA A 214 -10.06 4.08 -8.80
CA ALA A 214 -10.48 5.38 -8.30
C ALA A 214 -11.35 5.29 -7.04
N ASP A 215 -12.35 4.40 -7.04
CA ASP A 215 -13.26 4.24 -5.90
C ASP A 215 -12.53 3.69 -4.66
N VAL A 216 -11.55 2.79 -4.84
CA VAL A 216 -10.71 2.29 -3.73
C VAL A 216 -9.85 3.41 -3.15
N GLY A 217 -9.22 4.21 -4.02
CA GLY A 217 -8.38 5.33 -3.58
C GLY A 217 -9.19 6.39 -2.81
N GLU A 218 -10.38 6.73 -3.31
CA GLU A 218 -11.27 7.69 -2.66
C GLU A 218 -11.82 7.14 -1.34
N TRP A 219 -12.21 5.86 -1.28
CA TRP A 219 -12.63 5.23 -0.02
C TRP A 219 -11.53 5.23 1.03
N ILE A 220 -10.27 4.93 0.65
CA ILE A 220 -9.14 4.99 1.56
C ILE A 220 -8.97 6.43 2.09
N TYR A 221 -9.04 7.43 1.22
CA TYR A 221 -8.91 8.83 1.62
C TYR A 221 -10.01 9.28 2.59
N GLU A 222 -11.25 8.85 2.38
CA GLU A 222 -12.40 9.30 3.16
C GLU A 222 -12.58 8.53 4.48
N GLN A 223 -12.10 7.30 4.58
CA GLN A 223 -12.42 6.39 5.69
C GLN A 223 -11.23 6.00 6.57
N ILE A 224 -9.99 6.21 6.11
CA ILE A 224 -8.77 5.75 6.78
C ILE A 224 -7.84 6.91 7.12
#